data_AF-A0AAV0J416-F1
#
_entry.id   AF-A0AAV0J416-F1
#
_cell.length_a   1.000
_cell.length_b   1.000
_cell.length_c   1.000
_cell.angle_alpha   90.00
_cell.angle_beta   90.00
_cell.angle_gamma   90.00
#
_symmetry.space_group_name_H-M   'P 1'
#
loop_
_entity.id
_entity.type
_entity.pdbx_description
1 polymer ?
#
loop_
_entity_poly.entity_id
_entity_poly.type
_entity_poly.pdbx_seq_one_letter_code
_entity_poly.pdbx_strand_id
1 'polypeptide(L)'
;MAEAGNSGGGARKRKMADKKDAGGARKLAPNSNWPAIKSKKNLQITRLKDSDLFTVPEFLSATESKAFIRAAESIGFVHQGSLGPTMGEAYRDNDRISVNDPVLASTLWDSGLSKLFSDIKIRGKVAVGLNPNIRFYRYKVGQRFGRHIDESADIGDGKRTYYTLLIYLSGSSKAKASKSELDSQKDASMVPLVGGETVFYGWRNNVVAEVAPAEGMALLHIHGDKCMLHEARNVSKGMKYVFRSDVAFA
;
A
#
# COMPACT_ATOMS: atom_id res chain seq x y z
N MET A 1 -41.24 -31.67 64.25
CA MET A 1 -41.25 -30.23 64.59
C MET A 1 -40.49 -29.49 63.51
N ALA A 2 -41.17 -28.52 62.88
CA ALA A 2 -40.67 -27.34 62.17
C ALA A 2 -39.64 -27.48 61.03
N GLU A 3 -40.19 -27.39 59.81
CA GLU A 3 -39.96 -26.32 58.81
C GLU A 3 -38.64 -26.15 58.02
N ALA A 4 -38.82 -26.36 56.70
CA ALA A 4 -38.72 -25.38 55.61
C ALA A 4 -37.34 -24.86 55.15
N GLY A 5 -37.11 -25.02 53.83
CA GLY A 5 -36.03 -24.37 53.08
C GLY A 5 -36.03 -24.80 51.61
N ASN A 6 -36.94 -24.22 50.83
CA ASN A 6 -37.21 -24.47 49.42
C ASN A 6 -36.12 -23.93 48.46
N SER A 7 -36.16 -24.47 47.24
CA SER A 7 -35.88 -23.86 45.93
C SER A 7 -34.53 -24.16 45.25
N GLY A 8 -34.68 -24.81 44.09
CA GLY A 8 -33.60 -25.23 43.22
C GLY A 8 -33.17 -24.19 42.20
N GLY A 9 -32.26 -24.62 41.33
CA GLY A 9 -31.81 -23.83 40.19
C GLY A 9 -30.77 -24.58 39.37
N GLY A 10 -31.22 -25.27 38.32
CA GLY A 10 -30.34 -25.95 37.37
C GLY A 10 -29.42 -24.95 36.65
N ALA A 11 -28.12 -25.20 36.71
CA ALA A 11 -27.13 -24.42 35.96
C ALA A 11 -27.16 -24.81 34.48
N ARG A 12 -27.85 -23.99 33.68
CA ARG A 12 -27.83 -24.01 32.21
C ARG A 12 -26.42 -23.70 31.69
N LYS A 13 -25.88 -24.60 30.86
CA LYS A 13 -24.71 -24.35 29.99
C LYS A 13 -24.93 -23.09 29.16
N ARG A 14 -24.13 -22.05 29.38
CA ARG A 14 -24.11 -20.85 28.55
C ARG A 14 -23.26 -21.11 27.30
N LYS A 15 -23.94 -21.18 26.16
CA LYS A 15 -23.38 -21.16 24.81
C LYS A 15 -22.79 -19.77 24.59
N MET A 16 -21.46 -19.63 24.48
CA MET A 16 -20.85 -18.36 24.06
C MET A 16 -21.12 -18.20 22.56
N ALA A 17 -21.80 -17.11 22.23
CA ALA A 17 -22.16 -16.73 20.88
C ALA A 17 -20.95 -16.15 20.14
N ASP A 18 -20.78 -16.57 18.89
CA ASP A 18 -19.92 -15.92 17.90
C ASP A 18 -20.31 -14.44 17.75
N LYS A 19 -19.50 -13.55 18.30
CA LYS A 19 -19.54 -12.13 17.95
C LYS A 19 -18.79 -11.96 16.63
N LYS A 20 -19.56 -11.90 15.55
CA LYS A 20 -19.12 -11.29 14.29
C LYS A 20 -18.79 -9.83 14.56
N ASP A 21 -17.50 -9.49 14.56
CA ASP A 21 -17.05 -8.10 14.49
C ASP A 21 -17.40 -7.53 13.11
N ALA A 22 -18.58 -6.91 13.04
CA ALA A 22 -18.95 -6.01 11.96
C ALA A 22 -18.24 -4.66 12.19
N GLY A 23 -16.93 -4.62 11.89
CA GLY A 23 -16.19 -3.38 11.73
C GLY A 23 -16.71 -2.65 10.49
N GLY A 24 -17.64 -1.70 10.70
CA GLY A 24 -18.29 -0.94 9.65
C GLY A 24 -17.27 -0.22 8.76
N ALA A 25 -17.08 -0.74 7.55
CA ALA A 25 -16.50 0.02 6.45
C ALA A 25 -17.46 1.17 6.12
N ARG A 26 -17.11 2.39 6.51
CA ARG A 26 -17.72 3.58 5.91
C ARG A 26 -17.40 3.54 4.42
N LYS A 27 -18.38 3.15 3.59
CA LYS A 27 -18.34 3.39 2.15
C LYS A 27 -18.27 4.91 1.94
N LEU A 28 -17.07 5.42 1.66
CA LEU A 28 -16.92 6.76 1.09
C LEU A 28 -17.58 6.74 -0.29
N ALA A 29 -18.49 7.70 -0.51
CA ALA A 29 -19.30 7.85 -1.71
C ALA A 29 -18.46 8.27 -2.93
N PRO A 30 -18.94 8.03 -4.16
CA PRO A 30 -18.21 8.24 -5.40
C PRO A 30 -18.23 9.74 -5.74
N ASN A 31 -17.14 10.45 -5.41
CA ASN A 31 -16.74 11.73 -6.01
C ASN A 31 -15.34 12.09 -5.49
N SER A 32 -14.42 11.12 -5.48
CA SER A 32 -13.02 11.45 -5.24
C SER A 32 -12.49 12.08 -6.53
N ASN A 33 -12.39 13.40 -6.56
CA ASN A 33 -11.70 14.13 -7.63
C ASN A 33 -10.20 13.86 -7.53
N TRP A 34 -9.78 12.65 -7.93
CA TRP A 34 -8.38 12.31 -8.02
C TRP A 34 -7.70 13.17 -9.11
N PRO A 35 -6.44 13.55 -8.92
CA PRO A 35 -5.68 14.25 -9.93
C PRO A 35 -5.63 13.48 -11.26
N ALA A 36 -5.63 14.21 -12.36
CA ALA A 36 -5.43 13.61 -13.68
C ALA A 36 -4.03 12.99 -13.79
N ILE A 37 -3.96 11.79 -14.39
CA ILE A 37 -2.72 11.09 -14.69
C ILE A 37 -2.43 11.26 -16.19
N LYS A 38 -1.27 11.81 -16.54
CA LYS A 38 -0.86 11.95 -17.94
C LYS A 38 -0.39 10.61 -18.49
N SER A 39 -0.59 10.39 -19.78
CA SER A 39 0.00 9.23 -20.46
C SER A 39 1.53 9.28 -20.40
N LYS A 40 2.14 8.14 -20.07
CA LYS A 40 3.57 7.90 -19.92
C LYS A 40 4.08 7.22 -21.17
N LYS A 41 5.06 7.84 -21.80
CA LYS A 41 5.78 7.29 -22.96
C LYS A 41 7.16 6.84 -22.50
N ASN A 42 7.66 5.75 -23.06
CA ASN A 42 9.03 5.26 -22.86
C ASN A 42 9.37 4.89 -21.41
N LEU A 43 8.41 4.38 -20.63
CA LEU A 43 8.69 3.84 -19.30
C LEU A 43 9.75 2.74 -19.39
N GLN A 44 10.75 2.81 -18.52
CA GLN A 44 11.86 1.85 -18.47
C GLN A 44 11.81 1.05 -17.17
N ILE A 45 12.03 -0.26 -17.30
CA ILE A 45 12.11 -1.14 -16.14
C ILE A 45 13.57 -1.27 -15.70
N THR A 46 13.83 -1.02 -14.41
CA THR A 46 15.09 -1.38 -13.75
C THR A 46 14.87 -2.63 -12.91
N ARG A 47 15.44 -3.76 -13.32
CA ARG A 47 15.28 -5.05 -12.63
C ARG A 47 16.22 -5.14 -11.43
N LEU A 48 15.66 -5.47 -10.26
CA LEU A 48 16.42 -5.75 -9.04
C LEU A 48 16.55 -7.26 -8.81
N LYS A 49 15.53 -8.02 -9.21
CA LYS A 49 15.54 -9.49 -9.24
C LYS A 49 14.60 -9.99 -10.34
N ASP A 50 15.16 -10.31 -11.50
CA ASP A 50 14.43 -10.80 -12.68
C ASP A 50 13.13 -10.02 -12.95
N SER A 51 12.03 -10.74 -13.22
CA SER A 51 10.68 -10.17 -13.25
C SER A 51 10.06 -10.00 -11.86
N ASP A 52 10.58 -10.68 -10.83
CA ASP A 52 9.95 -10.77 -9.51
C ASP A 52 10.04 -9.46 -8.72
N LEU A 53 11.01 -8.60 -9.02
CA LEU A 53 11.19 -7.31 -8.37
C LEU A 53 11.86 -6.31 -9.30
N PHE A 54 11.17 -5.21 -9.56
CA PHE A 54 11.69 -4.15 -10.43
C PHE A 54 11.09 -2.79 -10.09
N THR A 55 11.80 -1.74 -10.48
CA THR A 55 11.34 -0.36 -10.37
C THR A 55 11.10 0.25 -11.74
N VAL A 56 10.20 1.23 -11.79
CA VAL A 56 9.95 2.09 -12.93
C VAL A 56 10.20 3.52 -12.46
N PRO A 57 11.40 4.07 -12.71
CA PRO A 57 11.71 5.44 -12.35
C PRO A 57 10.77 6.42 -13.06
N GLU A 58 10.42 7.52 -12.38
CA GLU A 58 9.69 8.64 -12.98
C GLU A 58 8.34 8.22 -13.59
N PHE A 59 7.68 7.22 -12.98
CA PHE A 59 6.37 6.75 -13.39
C PHE A 59 5.31 7.84 -13.22
N LEU A 60 5.25 8.47 -12.04
CA LEU A 60 4.54 9.74 -11.86
C LEU A 60 5.56 10.89 -11.89
N SER A 61 5.14 12.04 -12.43
CA SER A 61 5.89 13.28 -12.30
C SER A 61 5.77 13.85 -10.88
N ALA A 62 6.72 14.70 -10.48
CA ALA A 62 6.64 15.40 -9.20
C ALA A 62 5.32 16.19 -9.04
N THR A 63 4.83 16.79 -10.13
CA THR A 63 3.53 17.51 -10.12
C THR A 63 2.36 16.57 -9.80
N GLU A 64 2.31 15.39 -10.42
CA GLU A 64 1.27 14.39 -10.15
C GLU A 64 1.39 13.84 -8.73
N SER A 65 2.61 13.49 -8.29
CA SER A 65 2.89 13.00 -6.93
C SER A 65 2.39 13.98 -5.87
N LYS A 66 2.75 15.28 -5.99
CA LYS A 66 2.28 16.33 -5.09
C LYS A 66 0.76 16.51 -5.16
N ALA A 67 0.15 16.44 -6.34
CA ALA A 67 -1.30 16.54 -6.47
C ALA A 67 -2.02 15.37 -5.77
N PHE A 68 -1.49 14.15 -5.87
CA PHE A 68 -2.06 12.99 -5.16
C PHE A 68 -1.89 13.10 -3.65
N ILE A 69 -0.76 13.61 -3.16
CA ILE A 69 -0.56 13.88 -1.74
C ILE A 69 -1.61 14.88 -1.24
N ARG A 70 -1.81 16.02 -1.93
CA ARG A 70 -2.82 17.02 -1.55
C ARG A 70 -4.24 16.43 -1.53
N ALA A 71 -4.60 15.66 -2.55
CA ALA A 71 -5.91 15.00 -2.61
C ALA A 71 -6.10 14.01 -1.45
N ALA A 72 -5.09 13.17 -1.19
CA ALA A 72 -5.14 12.20 -0.09
C ALA A 72 -5.22 12.89 1.29
N GLU A 73 -4.44 13.94 1.53
CA GLU A 73 -4.52 14.73 2.77
C GLU A 73 -5.90 15.37 2.94
N SER A 74 -6.51 15.87 1.87
CA SER A 74 -7.86 16.44 1.90
C SER A 74 -8.95 15.40 2.20
N ILE A 75 -8.76 14.14 1.80
CA ILE A 75 -9.67 13.03 2.15
C ILE A 75 -9.52 12.67 3.63
N GLY A 76 -8.30 12.76 4.16
CA GLY A 76 -7.97 12.49 5.55
C GLY A 76 -7.53 11.04 5.77
N PHE A 77 -6.32 10.87 6.31
CA PHE A 77 -5.79 9.57 6.66
C PHE A 77 -6.29 9.09 8.03
N VAL A 78 -6.57 7.79 8.13
CA VAL A 78 -6.90 7.14 9.41
C VAL A 78 -5.70 6.33 9.89
N HIS A 79 -5.31 6.55 11.14
CA HIS A 79 -4.21 5.81 11.75
C HIS A 79 -4.52 4.30 11.79
N GLN A 80 -3.52 3.49 11.47
CA GLN A 80 -3.54 2.03 11.51
C GLN A 80 -2.34 1.58 12.34
N GLY A 81 -2.58 1.43 13.64
CA GLY A 81 -1.61 0.88 14.59
C GLY A 81 -2.00 -0.53 15.01
N SER A 82 -1.04 -1.45 15.04
CA SER A 82 -1.15 -2.70 15.77
C SER A 82 -0.62 -2.50 17.19
N LEU A 83 -1.30 -3.03 18.22
CA LEU A 83 -0.77 -3.09 19.60
C LEU A 83 0.52 -3.94 19.72
N GLY A 84 0.85 -4.65 18.65
CA GLY A 84 1.97 -5.56 18.47
C GLY A 84 1.59 -6.52 17.33
N PRO A 85 2.53 -7.26 16.73
CA PRO A 85 2.16 -8.36 15.86
C PRO A 85 1.36 -9.39 16.69
N THR A 86 0.07 -9.56 16.42
CA THR A 86 -0.65 -10.78 16.83
C THR A 86 0.12 -11.97 16.25
N MET A 87 0.04 -13.17 16.85
CA MET A 87 0.72 -14.34 16.30
C MET A 87 0.32 -14.52 14.81
N GLY A 88 1.28 -14.37 13.90
CA GLY A 88 1.08 -14.44 12.46
C GLY A 88 0.83 -13.12 11.73
N GLU A 89 0.63 -12.00 12.45
CA GLU A 89 0.45 -10.68 11.85
C GLU A 89 1.73 -9.85 11.91
N ALA A 90 1.97 -9.01 10.91
CA ALA A 90 3.10 -8.10 10.94
C ALA A 90 2.77 -6.81 11.69
N TYR A 91 3.75 -6.32 12.48
CA TYR A 91 3.66 -5.03 13.17
C TYR A 91 3.36 -3.92 12.17
N ARG A 92 2.36 -3.10 12.44
CA ARG A 92 1.92 -2.03 11.54
C ARG A 92 1.76 -0.73 12.31
N ASP A 93 2.38 0.31 11.81
CA ASP A 93 2.23 1.67 12.29
C ASP A 93 2.32 2.60 11.08
N ASN A 94 1.16 3.02 10.58
CA ASN A 94 1.05 3.96 9.48
C ASN A 94 -0.33 4.60 9.47
N ASP A 95 -0.51 5.70 8.75
CA ASP A 95 -1.84 6.20 8.43
C ASP A 95 -2.27 5.71 7.03
N ARG A 96 -3.56 5.43 6.85
CA ARG A 96 -4.10 4.81 5.62
C ARG A 96 -5.40 5.45 5.15
N ILE A 97 -5.54 5.55 3.84
CA ILE A 97 -6.81 5.66 3.12
C ILE A 97 -7.02 4.38 2.32
N SER A 98 -8.24 3.85 2.29
CA SER A 98 -8.62 2.71 1.46
C SER A 98 -9.89 3.09 0.70
N VAL A 99 -9.84 3.02 -0.62
CA VAL A 99 -10.97 3.31 -1.49
C VAL A 99 -11.12 2.19 -2.52
N ASN A 100 -12.36 1.93 -2.94
CA ASN A 100 -12.63 1.05 -4.07
C ASN A 100 -12.99 1.92 -5.29
N ASP A 101 -12.01 2.16 -6.16
CA ASP A 101 -12.12 3.11 -7.28
C ASP A 101 -11.65 2.48 -8.61
N PRO A 102 -12.57 1.87 -9.38
CA PRO A 102 -12.24 1.24 -10.66
C PRO A 102 -11.84 2.26 -11.74
N VAL A 103 -12.27 3.52 -11.64
CA VAL A 103 -11.93 4.56 -12.62
C VAL A 103 -10.48 5.00 -12.43
N LEU A 104 -10.05 5.23 -11.19
CA LEU A 104 -8.64 5.53 -10.91
C LEU A 104 -7.74 4.34 -11.27
N ALA A 105 -8.18 3.11 -10.96
CA ALA A 105 -7.43 1.89 -11.28
C ALA A 105 -7.22 1.72 -12.80
N SER A 106 -8.28 1.89 -13.60
CA SER A 106 -8.19 1.85 -15.07
C SER A 106 -7.37 3.00 -15.64
N THR A 107 -7.57 4.22 -15.15
CA THR A 107 -6.79 5.41 -15.57
C THR A 107 -5.29 5.21 -15.34
N LEU A 108 -4.89 4.67 -14.18
CA LEU A 108 -3.49 4.40 -13.87
C LEU A 108 -2.93 3.25 -14.71
N TRP A 109 -3.72 2.21 -14.96
CA TRP A 109 -3.35 1.09 -15.83
C TRP A 109 -3.08 1.57 -17.27
N ASP A 110 -4.00 2.35 -17.82
CA ASP A 110 -3.96 2.85 -19.20
C ASP A 110 -2.96 3.99 -19.40
N SER A 111 -2.46 4.58 -18.31
CA SER A 111 -1.43 5.62 -18.37
C SER A 111 -0.14 5.15 -19.04
N GLY A 112 0.10 3.83 -19.13
CA GLY A 112 1.30 3.25 -19.74
C GLY A 112 1.80 2.00 -19.02
N LEU A 113 1.26 1.72 -17.83
CA LEU A 113 1.57 0.53 -17.05
C LEU A 113 1.19 -0.76 -17.79
N SER A 114 0.06 -0.76 -18.50
CA SER A 114 -0.39 -1.90 -19.31
C SER A 114 0.66 -2.37 -20.33
N LYS A 115 1.37 -1.43 -20.95
CA LYS A 115 2.45 -1.73 -21.92
C LYS A 115 3.65 -2.40 -21.24
N LEU A 116 4.00 -1.99 -20.03
CA LEU A 116 5.10 -2.59 -19.26
C LEU A 116 4.86 -4.07 -18.92
N PHE A 117 3.59 -4.47 -18.82
CA PHE A 117 3.19 -5.82 -18.50
C PHE A 117 2.89 -6.70 -19.71
N SER A 118 2.99 -6.16 -20.94
CA SER A 118 2.64 -6.90 -22.16
C SER A 118 3.45 -8.21 -22.34
N ASP A 119 4.71 -8.20 -21.91
CA ASP A 119 5.61 -9.36 -22.00
C ASP A 119 5.66 -10.22 -20.72
N ILE A 120 4.92 -9.84 -19.67
CA ILE A 120 4.95 -10.55 -18.39
C ILE A 120 3.77 -11.54 -18.32
N LYS A 121 4.10 -12.82 -18.29
CA LYS A 121 3.12 -13.91 -18.10
C LYS A 121 3.37 -14.64 -16.79
N ILE A 122 2.30 -14.95 -16.06
CA ILE A 122 2.35 -15.75 -14.83
C ILE A 122 1.44 -16.93 -14.98
N ARG A 123 2.00 -18.15 -14.93
CA ARG A 123 1.23 -19.41 -15.04
C ARG A 123 0.32 -19.42 -16.28
N GLY A 124 0.81 -18.91 -17.41
CA GLY A 124 0.07 -18.81 -18.67
C GLY A 124 -0.91 -17.63 -18.76
N LYS A 125 -1.14 -16.90 -17.67
CA LYS A 125 -2.03 -15.73 -17.61
C LYS A 125 -1.32 -14.44 -17.97
N VAL A 126 -2.05 -13.48 -18.51
CA VAL A 126 -1.56 -12.14 -18.84
C VAL A 126 -2.12 -11.11 -17.87
N ALA A 127 -1.44 -9.99 -17.68
CA ALA A 127 -1.95 -8.91 -16.86
C ALA A 127 -3.10 -8.20 -17.59
N VAL A 128 -4.18 -7.90 -16.86
CA VAL A 128 -5.43 -7.36 -17.42
C VAL A 128 -5.89 -6.05 -16.78
N GLY A 129 -5.23 -5.60 -15.72
CA GLY A 129 -5.62 -4.38 -15.02
C GLY A 129 -5.05 -4.27 -13.63
N LEU A 130 -5.54 -3.28 -12.89
CA LEU A 130 -5.25 -3.07 -11.47
C LEU A 130 -6.44 -3.44 -10.58
N ASN A 131 -6.13 -3.85 -9.36
CA ASN A 131 -7.12 -4.03 -8.30
C ASN A 131 -7.78 -2.68 -7.96
N PRO A 132 -9.12 -2.55 -8.03
CA PRO A 132 -9.82 -1.31 -7.71
C PRO A 132 -9.70 -0.91 -6.23
N ASN A 133 -9.31 -1.84 -5.35
CA ASN A 133 -9.00 -1.53 -3.95
C ASN A 133 -7.65 -0.80 -3.84
N ILE A 134 -7.71 0.52 -3.97
CA ILE A 134 -6.56 1.42 -3.92
C ILE A 134 -6.35 1.89 -2.49
N ARG A 135 -5.08 1.93 -2.08
CA ARG A 135 -4.69 2.41 -0.76
C ARG A 135 -3.67 3.53 -0.87
N PHE A 136 -3.80 4.53 -0.03
CA PHE A 136 -2.74 5.51 0.21
C PHE A 136 -2.20 5.29 1.61
N TYR A 137 -0.89 5.29 1.73
CA TYR A 137 -0.20 5.19 3.01
C TYR A 137 0.56 6.48 3.29
N ARG A 138 0.53 6.92 4.54
CA ARG A 138 1.39 7.98 5.08
C ARG A 138 2.14 7.42 6.28
N TYR A 139 3.46 7.65 6.31
CA TYR A 139 4.32 7.34 7.45
C TYR A 139 5.00 8.61 7.93
N LYS A 140 4.78 8.94 9.19
CA LYS A 140 5.46 10.00 9.94
C LYS A 140 6.73 9.45 10.58
N VAL A 141 7.55 10.34 11.12
CA VAL A 141 8.75 9.95 11.88
C VAL A 141 8.40 8.93 12.96
N GLY A 142 9.17 7.83 13.01
CA GLY A 142 8.98 6.69 13.92
C GLY A 142 8.10 5.56 13.35
N GLN A 143 7.19 5.87 12.41
CA GLN A 143 6.26 4.91 11.84
C GLN A 143 6.94 3.94 10.86
N ARG A 144 6.43 2.70 10.79
CA ARG A 144 6.94 1.61 9.93
C ARG A 144 5.89 0.54 9.66
N PHE A 145 6.16 -0.31 8.68
CA PHE A 145 5.43 -1.56 8.51
C PHE A 145 6.43 -2.72 8.54
N GLY A 146 6.36 -3.53 9.60
CA GLY A 146 7.28 -4.64 9.83
C GLY A 146 7.20 -5.72 8.76
N ARG A 147 8.10 -6.69 8.87
CA ARG A 147 8.29 -7.75 7.87
C ARG A 147 7.02 -8.57 7.64
N HIS A 148 6.62 -8.69 6.39
CA HIS A 148 5.44 -9.42 5.95
C HIS A 148 5.61 -9.96 4.53
N ILE A 149 4.66 -10.81 4.14
CA ILE A 149 4.40 -11.16 2.74
C ILE A 149 3.06 -10.55 2.34
N ASP A 150 2.93 -10.19 1.07
CA ASP A 150 1.66 -9.82 0.48
C ASP A 150 0.99 -11.07 -0.11
N GLU A 151 -0.34 -11.18 0.03
CA GLU A 151 -1.13 -12.29 -0.49
C GLU A 151 -1.84 -11.92 -1.80
N SER A 152 -1.97 -12.92 -2.69
CA SER A 152 -2.81 -12.79 -3.87
C SER A 152 -4.28 -12.62 -3.49
N ALA A 153 -4.95 -11.66 -4.12
CA ALA A 153 -6.39 -11.45 -3.99
C ALA A 153 -7.12 -11.98 -5.22
N ASP A 154 -8.21 -12.72 -5.00
CA ASP A 154 -9.23 -12.98 -6.01
C ASP A 154 -10.12 -11.73 -6.12
N ILE A 155 -10.22 -11.16 -7.32
CA ILE A 155 -11.01 -9.96 -7.58
C ILE A 155 -12.25 -10.25 -8.43
N GLY A 156 -12.64 -11.52 -8.59
CA GLY A 156 -13.77 -11.97 -9.39
C GLY A 156 -13.44 -12.21 -10.86
N ASP A 157 -14.37 -12.83 -11.59
CA ASP A 157 -14.26 -13.16 -13.02
C ASP A 157 -13.00 -13.95 -13.42
N GLY A 158 -12.48 -14.78 -12.51
CA GLY A 158 -11.25 -15.55 -12.73
C GLY A 158 -9.95 -14.72 -12.70
N LYS A 159 -10.05 -13.45 -12.28
CA LYS A 159 -8.90 -12.54 -12.15
C LYS A 159 -8.27 -12.67 -10.78
N ARG A 160 -6.94 -12.78 -10.73
CA ARG A 160 -6.17 -12.86 -9.49
C ARG A 160 -4.96 -11.92 -9.52
N THR A 161 -4.65 -11.27 -8.41
CA THR A 161 -3.51 -10.36 -8.34
C THR A 161 -2.19 -11.11 -8.13
N TYR A 162 -1.11 -10.67 -8.78
CA TYR A 162 0.21 -11.29 -8.66
C TYR A 162 1.38 -10.34 -8.40
N TYR A 163 1.21 -9.04 -8.61
CA TYR A 163 2.21 -8.04 -8.21
C TYR A 163 1.58 -7.01 -7.28
N THR A 164 2.30 -6.66 -6.22
CA THR A 164 2.06 -5.40 -5.52
C THR A 164 2.67 -4.27 -6.35
N LEU A 165 1.90 -3.20 -6.54
CA LEU A 165 2.36 -1.93 -7.10
C LEU A 165 2.43 -0.89 -5.97
N LEU A 166 3.62 -0.39 -5.69
CA LEU A 166 3.85 0.76 -4.81
C LEU A 166 4.37 1.93 -5.62
N ILE A 167 3.71 3.08 -5.58
CA ILE A 167 4.24 4.32 -6.19
C ILE A 167 4.59 5.26 -5.05
N TYR A 168 5.87 5.60 -4.95
CA TYR A 168 6.35 6.55 -3.95
C TYR A 168 5.94 7.95 -4.37
N LEU A 169 5.07 8.59 -3.59
CA LEU A 169 4.61 9.96 -3.84
C LEU A 169 5.53 10.99 -3.19
N SER A 170 6.36 10.58 -2.24
CA SER A 170 7.44 11.41 -1.67
C SER A 170 8.73 10.61 -1.58
N GLY A 171 9.86 11.31 -1.51
CA GLY A 171 11.19 10.70 -1.53
C GLY A 171 12.25 11.66 -2.02
N SER A 172 13.43 11.14 -2.33
CA SER A 172 14.45 11.93 -3.03
C SER A 172 13.89 12.40 -4.38
N SER A 173 14.02 13.69 -4.68
CA SER A 173 13.64 14.26 -5.97
C SER A 173 14.91 14.55 -6.77
N LYS A 174 14.92 14.21 -8.07
CA LYS A 174 16.04 14.57 -8.99
C LYS A 174 16.00 16.04 -9.42
N ALA A 175 14.91 16.75 -9.13
CA ALA A 175 14.80 18.17 -9.47
C ALA A 175 15.85 18.96 -8.68
N LYS A 176 16.72 19.70 -9.39
CA LYS A 176 17.59 20.70 -8.76
C LYS A 176 16.69 21.67 -8.00
N ALA A 177 16.83 21.72 -6.68
CA ALA A 177 16.11 22.68 -5.85
C ALA A 177 16.41 24.10 -6.37
N SER A 178 15.43 24.73 -7.03
CA SER A 178 15.52 26.14 -7.36
C SER A 178 15.44 26.94 -6.06
N LYS A 179 16.42 27.83 -5.86
CA LYS A 179 16.66 28.61 -4.64
C LYS A 179 15.56 29.62 -4.27
N SER A 180 14.37 29.54 -4.89
CA SER A 180 13.31 30.55 -4.84
C SER A 180 12.03 30.13 -4.12
N GLU A 181 11.95 28.92 -3.53
CA GLU A 181 10.76 28.48 -2.75
C GLU A 181 10.93 28.68 -1.24
N LEU A 182 11.79 29.62 -0.82
CA LEU A 182 12.01 29.96 0.57
C LEU A 182 11.29 31.27 0.91
N ASP A 183 9.98 31.32 0.70
CA ASP A 183 9.10 32.30 1.37
C ASP A 183 7.65 31.99 1.00
N SER A 184 7.06 30.99 1.67
CA SER A 184 5.66 30.96 2.10
C SER A 184 5.24 29.53 2.51
N GLN A 185 4.83 29.40 3.77
CA GLN A 185 4.17 28.25 4.39
C GLN A 185 5.04 26.99 4.61
N LYS A 186 5.15 26.60 5.89
CA LYS A 186 5.76 25.35 6.36
C LYS A 186 4.92 24.14 5.88
N ASP A 187 5.00 23.82 4.60
CA ASP A 187 4.51 22.54 4.09
C ASP A 187 5.50 21.46 4.54
N ALA A 188 5.02 20.51 5.35
CA ALA A 188 5.83 19.39 5.81
C ALA A 188 6.29 18.48 4.64
N SER A 189 5.81 18.71 3.41
CA SER A 189 6.36 18.15 2.17
C SER A 189 7.74 18.70 1.75
N MET A 190 8.20 19.81 2.34
CA MET A 190 9.52 20.39 2.04
C MET A 190 10.68 19.82 2.87
N VAL A 191 10.38 19.02 3.90
CA VAL A 191 11.42 18.34 4.68
C VAL A 191 11.89 17.10 3.92
N PRO A 192 13.20 16.96 3.60
CA PRO A 192 13.70 15.78 2.92
C PRO A 192 13.35 14.49 3.70
N LEU A 193 12.80 13.50 2.98
CA LEU A 193 12.53 12.19 3.53
C LEU A 193 13.86 11.46 3.79
N VAL A 194 14.03 10.94 5.00
CA VAL A 194 15.14 10.06 5.38
C VAL A 194 14.59 8.82 6.06
N GLY A 195 15.09 7.64 5.70
CA GLY A 195 14.50 6.36 6.09
C GLY A 195 13.29 6.00 5.23
N GLY A 196 12.52 5.03 5.68
CA GLY A 196 11.31 4.59 4.97
C GLY A 196 11.59 3.69 3.78
N GLU A 197 12.76 3.07 3.67
CA GLU A 197 13.11 2.14 2.60
C GLU A 197 12.17 0.94 2.58
N THR A 198 11.83 0.46 1.38
CA THR A 198 11.21 -0.86 1.22
C THR A 198 12.33 -1.89 1.06
N VAL A 199 12.41 -2.84 1.99
CA VAL A 199 13.53 -3.78 2.07
C VAL A 199 13.03 -5.19 1.91
N PHE A 200 13.70 -5.96 1.05
CA PHE A 200 13.37 -7.34 0.72
C PHE A 200 14.41 -8.29 1.28
N TYR A 201 13.93 -9.41 1.79
CA TYR A 201 14.72 -10.42 2.46
C TYR A 201 14.64 -11.75 1.74
N GLY A 202 15.80 -12.41 1.64
CA GLY A 202 15.94 -13.74 1.07
C GLY A 202 16.05 -14.83 2.14
N TRP A 203 16.66 -15.94 1.73
CA TRP A 203 16.91 -17.08 2.59
C TRP A 203 17.81 -16.70 3.78
N ARG A 204 17.53 -17.22 4.98
CA ARG A 204 18.25 -16.86 6.22
C ARG A 204 18.24 -15.35 6.51
N ASN A 205 17.20 -14.63 6.07
CA ASN A 205 16.97 -13.25 6.46
C ASN A 205 18.04 -12.25 5.97
N ASN A 206 18.76 -12.59 4.89
CA ASN A 206 19.70 -11.67 4.25
C ASN A 206 18.94 -10.61 3.43
N VAL A 207 19.42 -9.38 3.42
CA VAL A 207 18.86 -8.34 2.54
C VAL A 207 19.23 -8.68 1.09
N VAL A 208 18.23 -8.81 0.23
CA VAL A 208 18.42 -9.08 -1.22
C VAL A 208 18.18 -7.86 -2.09
N ALA A 209 17.37 -6.91 -1.61
CA ALA A 209 17.18 -5.63 -2.25
C ALA A 209 16.71 -4.60 -1.23
N GLU A 210 17.08 -3.34 -1.46
CA GLU A 210 16.67 -2.20 -0.67
C GLU A 210 16.31 -1.06 -1.63
N VAL A 211 15.09 -0.55 -1.51
CA VAL A 211 14.55 0.49 -2.39
C VAL A 211 14.24 1.72 -1.56
N ALA A 212 15.10 2.73 -1.70
CA ALA A 212 14.84 4.04 -1.13
C ALA A 212 13.65 4.71 -1.86
N PRO A 213 12.72 5.36 -1.13
CA PRO A 213 11.64 6.09 -1.78
C PRO A 213 12.19 7.23 -2.63
N ALA A 214 11.88 7.19 -3.92
CA ALA A 214 12.17 8.26 -4.86
C ALA A 214 10.84 8.78 -5.42
N GLU A 215 10.63 10.09 -5.35
CA GLU A 215 9.36 10.71 -5.75
C GLU A 215 9.00 10.31 -7.19
N GLY A 216 7.79 9.80 -7.36
CA GLY A 216 7.25 9.37 -8.66
C GLY A 216 7.70 7.98 -9.13
N MET A 217 8.62 7.32 -8.44
CA MET A 217 9.06 5.97 -8.79
C MET A 217 8.00 4.94 -8.41
N ALA A 218 7.69 4.02 -9.33
CA ALA A 218 6.95 2.81 -9.02
C ALA A 218 7.91 1.66 -8.68
N LEU A 219 7.53 0.87 -7.68
CA LEU A 219 8.14 -0.38 -7.29
C LEU A 219 7.11 -1.48 -7.47
N LEU A 220 7.49 -2.53 -8.19
CA LEU A 220 6.66 -3.71 -8.39
C LEU A 220 7.39 -4.94 -7.88
N HIS A 221 6.70 -5.73 -7.08
CA HIS A 221 7.20 -7.00 -6.60
C HIS A 221 6.12 -8.06 -6.62
N ILE A 222 6.52 -9.29 -6.94
CA ILE A 222 5.61 -10.42 -6.96
C ILE A 222 5.11 -10.70 -5.54
N HIS A 223 3.85 -11.13 -5.41
CA HIS A 223 3.25 -11.53 -4.14
C HIS A 223 2.60 -12.93 -4.21
N GLY A 224 2.09 -13.44 -3.09
CA GLY A 224 1.66 -14.85 -2.96
C GLY A 224 2.84 -15.83 -2.80
N ASP A 225 2.78 -16.99 -3.46
CA ASP A 225 3.75 -18.10 -3.27
C ASP A 225 5.22 -17.74 -3.51
N LYS A 226 5.48 -16.71 -4.33
CA LYS A 226 6.83 -16.20 -4.64
C LYS A 226 7.15 -14.88 -3.93
N CYS A 227 6.28 -14.40 -3.05
CA CYS A 227 6.47 -13.14 -2.35
C CYS A 227 7.77 -13.20 -1.55
N MET A 228 8.60 -12.18 -1.72
CA MET A 228 9.74 -11.98 -0.84
C MET A 228 9.27 -11.36 0.47
N LEU A 229 9.78 -11.84 1.59
CA LEU A 229 9.56 -11.20 2.88
C LEU A 229 10.08 -9.76 2.79
N HIS A 230 9.25 -8.78 3.14
CA HIS A 230 9.62 -7.39 2.98
C HIS A 230 9.02 -6.51 4.06
N GLU A 231 9.61 -5.33 4.25
CA GLU A 231 9.14 -4.34 5.22
C GLU A 231 9.27 -2.92 4.67
N ALA A 232 8.54 -1.98 5.27
CA ALA A 232 8.82 -0.56 5.16
C ALA A 232 9.55 -0.13 6.44
N ARG A 233 10.83 0.24 6.33
CA ARG A 233 11.65 0.68 7.46
C ARG A 233 11.12 1.97 8.10
N ASN A 234 11.61 2.27 9.31
CA ASN A 234 11.26 3.49 10.02
C ASN A 234 11.57 4.74 9.21
N VAL A 235 10.63 5.67 9.17
CA VAL A 235 10.90 7.04 8.74
C VAL A 235 11.63 7.76 9.87
N SER A 236 12.77 8.38 9.58
CA SER A 236 13.58 9.13 10.56
C SER A 236 13.44 10.64 10.41
N LYS A 237 13.11 11.13 9.20
CA LYS A 237 12.87 12.55 8.91
C LYS A 237 11.86 12.70 7.77
N GLY A 238 11.06 13.76 7.81
CA GLY A 238 10.06 14.05 6.79
C GLY A 238 8.85 13.11 6.86
N MET A 239 8.15 12.96 5.73
CA MET A 239 6.97 12.10 5.62
C MET A 239 7.02 11.25 4.34
N LYS A 240 6.76 9.96 4.48
CA LYS A 240 6.67 9.01 3.35
C LYS A 240 5.22 8.86 2.92
N TYR A 241 4.94 9.07 1.64
CA TYR A 241 3.65 8.83 1.02
C TYR A 241 3.76 7.77 -0.05
N VAL A 242 2.81 6.83 -0.07
CA VAL A 242 2.77 5.72 -1.03
C VAL A 242 1.36 5.51 -1.55
N PHE A 243 1.21 5.42 -2.87
CA PHE A 243 0.03 4.87 -3.53
C PHE A 243 0.25 3.37 -3.69
N ARG A 244 -0.71 2.54 -3.27
CA ARG A 244 -0.72 1.09 -3.53
C ARG A 244 -1.93 0.66 -4.33
N SER A 245 -1.68 -0.23 -5.29
CA SER A 245 -2.66 -1.16 -5.88
C SER A 245 -1.94 -2.49 -6.15
N ASP A 246 -2.63 -3.46 -6.76
CA ASP A 246 -2.06 -4.76 -7.12
C ASP A 246 -2.43 -5.08 -8.58
N VAL A 247 -1.54 -5.72 -9.33
CA VAL A 247 -1.75 -6.04 -10.76
C VAL A 247 -2.49 -7.37 -10.89
N ALA A 248 -3.63 -7.33 -11.58
CA ALA A 248 -4.52 -8.46 -11.83
C ALA A 248 -4.16 -9.20 -13.12
N PHE A 249 -4.27 -10.53 -13.09
CA PHE A 249 -4.04 -11.41 -14.24
C PHE A 249 -5.24 -12.33 -14.47
N ALA A 250 -5.54 -12.63 -15.74
CA ALA A 250 -6.61 -13.52 -16.17
C ALA A 250 -6.08 -14.63 -17.09
#